data_AF-W6KIQ3-F1
#
_entry.id   AF-W6KIQ3-F1
#
_cell.length_a   1.000
_cell.length_b   1.000
_cell.length_c   1.000
_cell.angle_alpha   90.00
_cell.angle_beta   90.00
_cell.angle_gamma   90.00
#
_symmetry.space_group_name_H-M   'P 1'
#
loop_
_entity.id
_entity.type
_entity.pdbx_description
1 polymer ?
#
loop_
_entity_poly.entity_id
_entity_poly.type
_entity_poly.pdbx_seq_one_letter_code
_entity_poly.pdbx_strand_id
1 'polypeptide(L)'
;MASNGCFIGVMLARMHDQLPLCSYTDENYSNSNFIRQQMKRIIERMETPASTADRSASRGSYYQSFDHKDCIYFAFQDSGTNLTVITALNKVLLRNSADELGTNKLACKLLDMVMAEFLQAFTIEEIESKHLRPFHFIKFDTVLRKCIARVIQQDRVSGDGLALGGGSGAVTGTGRRQINPNYESLRQEITDVHFVMRKNLEDLMKRGEKLETMNNYSAQLVDQSARYYQKTVDMNRMRLVKMYAPVAVVFFVLLLFFFIYFF
;
A
#
# COMPACT_ATOMS: atom_id res chain seq x y z
N MET A 1 -4.84 -1.45 -18.02
CA MET A 1 -3.92 -0.39 -17.55
C MET A 1 -4.11 -0.26 -16.04
N ALA A 2 -3.04 -0.35 -15.25
CA ALA A 2 -3.13 -0.24 -13.80
C ALA A 2 -3.65 1.15 -13.43
N SER A 3 -4.68 1.21 -12.59
CA SER A 3 -5.32 2.48 -12.21
C SER A 3 -4.41 3.35 -11.32
N ASN A 4 -3.37 2.74 -10.74
CA ASN A 4 -2.48 3.35 -9.75
C ASN A 4 -1.00 3.40 -10.20
N GLY A 5 -0.74 3.53 -11.51
CA GLY A 5 0.64 3.62 -12.02
C GLY A 5 1.44 2.33 -11.84
N CYS A 6 2.69 2.44 -11.40
CA CYS A 6 3.60 1.29 -11.20
C CYS A 6 3.34 0.47 -9.93
N PHE A 7 2.58 1.00 -8.97
CA PHE A 7 2.31 0.31 -7.71
C PHE A 7 1.24 -0.77 -7.89
N ILE A 8 1.55 -1.99 -7.47
CA ILE A 8 0.66 -3.15 -7.56
C ILE A 8 -0.09 -3.36 -6.24
N GLY A 9 0.58 -3.17 -5.10
CA GLY A 9 -0.04 -3.36 -3.79
C GLY A 9 0.89 -3.08 -2.62
N VAL A 10 0.29 -2.95 -1.43
CA VAL A 10 0.96 -2.73 -0.16
C VAL A 10 0.37 -3.69 0.88
N MET A 11 1.21 -4.22 1.76
CA MET A 11 0.79 -5.05 2.89
C MET A 11 1.53 -4.60 4.13
N LEU A 12 0.81 -4.51 5.24
CA LEU A 12 1.34 -4.20 6.54
C LEU A 12 1.11 -5.40 7.44
N ALA A 13 2.17 -5.84 8.11
CA ALA A 13 2.14 -6.99 8.99
C ALA A 13 2.94 -6.73 10.26
N ARG A 14 2.62 -7.49 11.30
CA ARG A 14 3.36 -7.46 12.55
C ARG A 14 4.63 -8.30 12.43
N MET A 15 5.75 -7.80 12.95
CA MET A 15 7.06 -8.44 12.78
C MET A 15 7.19 -9.77 13.55
N HIS A 16 6.67 -9.87 14.77
CA HIS A 16 6.87 -11.04 15.63
C HIS A 16 6.00 -12.25 15.25
N ASP A 17 4.71 -12.01 14.96
CA ASP A 17 3.76 -13.08 14.60
C ASP A 17 3.57 -13.22 13.08
N GLN A 18 4.20 -12.34 12.29
CA GLN A 18 4.02 -12.26 10.83
C GLN A 18 2.54 -12.08 10.42
N LEU A 19 1.71 -11.60 11.36
CA LEU A 19 0.27 -11.45 11.19
C LEU A 19 -0.03 -10.27 10.26
N PRO A 20 -0.73 -10.47 9.13
CA PRO A 20 -1.11 -9.35 8.27
C PRO A 20 -2.20 -8.51 8.95
N LEU A 21 -1.95 -7.21 9.05
CA LEU A 21 -2.82 -6.24 9.71
C LEU A 21 -3.76 -5.55 8.72
N CYS A 22 -3.21 -5.12 7.59
CA CYS A 22 -3.97 -4.59 6.47
C CYS A 22 -3.22 -4.86 5.16
N SER A 23 -3.95 -4.86 4.06
CA SER A 23 -3.34 -4.94 2.74
C SER A 23 -4.25 -4.33 1.70
N TYR A 24 -3.61 -3.70 0.73
CA TYR A 24 -4.19 -3.16 -0.47
C TYR A 24 -3.50 -3.79 -1.69
N THR A 25 -4.26 -4.17 -2.71
CA THR A 25 -3.75 -4.65 -3.99
C THR A 25 -4.65 -4.12 -5.11
N ASP A 26 -4.07 -3.69 -6.23
CA ASP A 26 -4.85 -3.27 -7.40
C ASP A 26 -5.52 -4.49 -8.05
N GLU A 27 -6.85 -4.55 -7.96
CA GLU A 27 -7.68 -5.61 -8.54
C GLU A 27 -7.56 -5.68 -10.07
N ASN A 28 -7.18 -4.58 -10.73
CA ASN A 28 -6.98 -4.55 -12.18
C ASN A 28 -5.69 -5.25 -12.63
N TYR A 29 -4.80 -5.60 -11.69
CA TYR A 29 -3.60 -6.37 -12.00
C TYR A 29 -3.96 -7.86 -12.10
N SER A 30 -3.72 -8.46 -13.27
CA SER A 30 -4.15 -9.84 -13.60
C SER A 30 -3.67 -10.89 -12.60
N ASN A 31 -2.53 -10.65 -11.94
CA ASN A 31 -1.92 -11.56 -10.96
C ASN A 31 -1.99 -11.02 -9.51
N SER A 32 -2.95 -10.16 -9.18
CA SER A 32 -3.08 -9.52 -7.86
C SER A 32 -3.07 -10.50 -6.68
N ASN A 33 -3.77 -11.64 -6.81
CA ASN A 33 -3.76 -12.71 -5.80
C ASN A 33 -2.37 -13.32 -5.60
N PHE A 34 -1.63 -13.57 -6.69
CA PHE A 34 -0.27 -14.10 -6.62
C PHE A 34 0.67 -13.10 -5.95
N ILE A 35 0.58 -11.81 -6.29
CA ILE A 35 1.41 -10.76 -5.69
C ILE A 35 1.13 -10.64 -4.19
N ARG A 36 -0.13 -10.72 -3.76
CA ARG A 36 -0.48 -10.74 -2.34
C ARG A 36 0.12 -11.96 -1.61
N GLN A 37 0.05 -13.14 -2.23
CA GLN A 37 0.64 -14.37 -1.68
C GLN A 37 2.17 -14.31 -1.63
N GLN A 38 2.80 -13.67 -2.62
CA GLN A 38 4.25 -13.44 -2.63
C GLN A 38 4.64 -12.49 -1.49
N MET A 39 3.96 -11.34 -1.34
CA MET A 39 4.21 -10.40 -0.24
C MET A 39 4.09 -11.07 1.14
N LYS A 40 3.05 -11.89 1.33
CA LYS A 40 2.88 -12.66 2.57
C LYS A 40 4.05 -13.62 2.82
N ARG A 41 4.44 -14.41 1.80
CA ARG A 41 5.59 -15.33 1.93
C ARG A 41 6.92 -14.61 2.16
N ILE A 42 7.09 -13.41 1.60
CA ILE A 42 8.26 -12.58 1.85
C ILE A 42 8.30 -12.20 3.33
N ILE A 43 7.19 -11.72 3.89
CA ILE A 43 7.10 -11.38 5.32
C ILE A 43 7.37 -12.61 6.20
N GLU A 44 6.87 -13.77 5.81
CA GLU A 44 7.04 -15.00 6.59
C GLU A 44 8.48 -15.52 6.60
N ARG A 45 9.24 -15.26 5.54
CA ARG A 45 10.59 -15.80 5.34
C ARG A 45 11.70 -14.78 5.51
N MET A 46 11.38 -13.49 5.53
CA MET A 46 12.38 -12.46 5.74
C MET A 46 12.90 -12.54 7.17
N GLU A 47 14.23 -12.62 7.27
CA GLU A 47 14.90 -12.58 8.54
C GLU A 47 14.74 -11.20 9.15
N THR A 48 14.22 -11.14 10.38
CA THR A 48 14.37 -9.96 11.22
C THR A 48 15.88 -9.78 11.50
N PRO A 49 16.46 -8.59 11.33
CA PRO A 49 17.89 -8.29 11.36
C PRO A 49 18.50 -8.48 12.74
N ALA A 50 17.66 -8.66 13.77
CA ALA A 50 18.09 -9.19 15.06
C ALA A 50 18.78 -10.57 14.96
N SER A 51 18.62 -11.30 13.85
CA SER A 51 19.26 -12.60 13.62
C SER A 51 20.62 -12.54 12.93
N THR A 52 21.01 -11.42 12.30
CA THR A 52 22.16 -11.37 11.39
C THR A 52 23.25 -10.37 11.76
N ALA A 53 22.97 -9.34 12.57
CA ALA A 53 24.00 -8.41 13.04
C ALA A 53 23.80 -8.04 14.51
N ASP A 54 24.92 -7.88 15.21
CA ASP A 54 25.10 -7.51 16.61
C ASP A 54 23.88 -6.90 17.32
N ARG A 55 23.53 -7.49 18.48
CA ARG A 55 22.45 -7.06 19.40
C ARG A 55 22.53 -5.58 19.85
N SER A 56 23.56 -4.83 19.45
CA SER A 56 23.72 -3.39 19.68
C SER A 56 23.18 -2.50 18.54
N ALA A 57 22.98 -3.03 17.33
CA ALA A 57 22.36 -2.35 16.19
C ALA A 57 20.83 -2.59 16.09
N SER A 58 20.28 -3.35 17.04
CA SER A 58 18.93 -3.93 17.03
C SER A 58 17.77 -2.95 17.23
N ARG A 59 18.02 -1.64 17.13
CA ARG A 59 17.04 -0.57 17.33
C ARG A 59 16.89 0.35 16.12
N GLY A 60 17.37 -0.09 14.96
CA GLY A 60 17.22 0.62 13.69
C GLY A 60 15.97 0.19 12.91
N SER A 61 15.46 1.10 12.10
CA SER A 61 14.58 0.78 10.98
C SER A 61 15.42 0.49 9.75
N TYR A 62 14.99 -0.42 8.89
CA TYR A 62 15.82 -0.93 7.79
C TYR A 62 14.99 -1.23 6.56
N TYR A 63 15.62 -0.96 5.41
CA TYR A 63 15.04 -1.13 4.10
C TYR A 63 15.66 -2.30 3.38
N GLN A 64 14.80 -3.13 2.78
CA GLN A 64 15.22 -4.27 2.01
C GLN A 64 14.41 -4.34 0.72
N SER A 65 15.06 -4.64 -0.40
CA SER A 65 14.38 -4.88 -1.67
C SER A 65 14.58 -6.31 -2.15
N PHE A 66 13.51 -6.92 -2.65
CA PHE A 66 13.51 -8.24 -3.25
C PHE A 66 13.14 -8.16 -4.72
N ASP A 67 14.06 -8.60 -5.56
CA ASP A 67 13.84 -8.66 -6.99
C ASP A 67 13.18 -10.00 -7.38
N HIS A 68 12.14 -9.94 -8.23
CA HIS A 68 11.55 -11.12 -8.85
C HIS A 68 10.90 -10.81 -10.20
N LYS A 69 11.53 -11.26 -11.29
CA LYS A 69 11.03 -11.12 -12.67
C LYS A 69 10.64 -9.66 -12.97
N ASP A 70 9.36 -9.42 -13.29
CA ASP A 70 8.80 -8.13 -13.65
C ASP A 70 8.38 -7.27 -12.44
N CYS A 71 8.56 -7.78 -11.23
CA CYS A 71 8.18 -7.10 -9.99
C CYS A 71 9.40 -6.87 -9.11
N ILE A 72 9.35 -5.79 -8.35
CA ILE A 72 10.28 -5.54 -7.26
C ILE A 72 9.47 -5.28 -6.00
N TYR A 73 9.86 -5.92 -4.91
CA TYR A 73 9.23 -5.76 -3.61
C TYR A 73 10.15 -4.95 -2.72
N PHE A 74 9.61 -3.95 -2.03
CA PHE A 74 10.34 -3.20 -1.03
C PHE A 74 9.70 -3.44 0.32
N ALA A 75 10.50 -3.86 1.28
CA ALA A 75 10.10 -4.04 2.66
C ALA A 75 10.82 -3.02 3.53
N PHE A 76 10.04 -2.34 4.36
CA PHE A 76 10.51 -1.53 5.45
C PHE A 76 10.13 -2.23 6.74
N GLN A 77 11.10 -2.43 7.60
CA GLN A 77 10.89 -3.05 8.89
C GLN A 77 11.39 -2.12 9.98
N ASP A 78 10.55 -1.90 10.97
CA ASP A 78 10.85 -1.03 12.09
C ASP A 78 10.84 -1.82 13.40
N SER A 79 12.03 -1.91 14.02
CA SER A 79 12.20 -2.60 15.30
C SER A 79 11.57 -1.84 16.46
N GLY A 80 11.39 -0.52 16.35
CA GLY A 80 10.75 0.28 17.39
C GLY A 80 9.25 0.00 17.52
N THR A 81 8.55 -0.15 16.39
CA THR A 81 7.10 -0.38 16.36
C THR A 81 6.71 -1.84 16.17
N ASN A 82 7.66 -2.76 15.94
CA ASN A 82 7.41 -4.17 15.61
C ASN A 82 6.53 -4.34 14.36
N LEU A 83 6.65 -3.42 13.40
CA LEU A 83 5.87 -3.45 12.16
C LEU A 83 6.76 -3.71 10.95
N THR A 84 6.17 -4.35 9.95
CA THR A 84 6.76 -4.57 8.63
C THR A 84 5.77 -4.10 7.59
N VAL A 85 6.21 -3.19 6.73
CA VAL A 85 5.45 -2.70 5.57
C VAL A 85 6.15 -3.19 4.32
N ILE A 86 5.41 -3.84 3.43
CA ILE A 86 5.91 -4.28 2.13
C ILE A 86 5.08 -3.67 1.02
N THR A 87 5.72 -3.20 -0.04
CA THR A 87 5.09 -2.70 -1.26
C THR A 87 5.63 -3.45 -2.47
N ALA A 88 4.75 -3.72 -3.44
CA ALA A 88 5.08 -4.37 -4.70
C ALA A 88 4.94 -3.37 -5.85
N LEU A 89 6.01 -3.19 -6.62
CA LEU A 89 6.05 -2.33 -7.80
C LEU A 89 6.26 -3.18 -9.06
N ASN A 90 5.63 -2.78 -10.15
CA ASN A 90 5.84 -3.35 -11.47
C ASN A 90 6.99 -2.61 -12.17
N LYS A 91 8.06 -3.33 -12.49
CA LYS A 91 9.24 -2.78 -13.17
C LYS A 91 8.95 -2.29 -14.57
N VAL A 92 8.04 -2.96 -15.29
CA VAL A 92 7.69 -2.62 -16.68
C VAL A 92 6.95 -1.29 -16.75
N LEU A 93 6.26 -0.90 -15.67
CA LEU A 93 5.54 0.36 -15.58
C LEU A 93 6.41 1.50 -15.05
N LEU A 94 7.66 1.22 -14.65
CA LEU A 94 8.61 2.28 -14.30
C LEU A 94 9.16 2.89 -15.59
N ARG A 95 9.03 4.21 -15.72
CA ARG A 95 9.48 4.95 -16.91
C ARG A 95 10.98 4.81 -17.13
N ASN A 96 11.76 4.75 -16.05
CA ASN A 96 13.19 4.53 -16.06
C ASN A 96 13.53 3.39 -15.10
N SER A 97 13.27 2.15 -15.53
CA SER A 97 13.56 0.94 -14.75
C SER A 97 15.05 0.72 -14.48
N ALA A 98 15.93 1.45 -15.17
CA ALA A 98 17.38 1.43 -14.96
C ALA A 98 17.83 2.38 -13.84
N ASP A 99 16.99 3.33 -13.42
CA ASP A 99 17.30 4.20 -12.27
C ASP A 99 16.86 3.56 -10.96
N GLU A 100 17.83 2.87 -10.38
CA GLU A 100 17.74 2.23 -9.07
C GLU A 100 17.50 3.23 -7.93
N LEU A 101 18.13 4.40 -7.99
CA LEU A 101 18.04 5.39 -6.92
C LEU A 101 16.65 6.02 -6.90
N GLY A 102 16.14 6.41 -8.08
CA GLY A 102 14.79 6.92 -8.24
C GLY A 102 13.73 5.91 -7.78
N THR A 103 13.89 4.64 -8.16
CA THR A 103 12.96 3.56 -7.76
C THR A 103 12.98 3.33 -6.25
N ASN A 104 14.17 3.27 -5.64
CA ASN A 104 14.32 3.12 -4.20
C ASN A 104 13.68 4.32 -3.47
N LYS A 105 13.93 5.54 -3.95
CA LYS A 105 13.37 6.76 -3.35
C LYS A 105 11.86 6.76 -3.39
N LEU A 106 11.28 6.42 -4.54
CA LEU A 106 9.84 6.33 -4.73
C LEU A 106 9.21 5.29 -3.78
N ALA A 107 9.83 4.12 -3.65
CA ALA A 107 9.36 3.05 -2.78
C ALA A 107 9.49 3.39 -1.30
N CYS A 108 10.65 3.89 -0.85
CA CYS A 108 10.88 4.27 0.55
C CYS A 108 9.91 5.37 0.98
N LYS A 109 9.71 6.38 0.13
CA LYS A 109 8.74 7.45 0.38
C LYS A 109 7.31 6.95 0.58
N LEU A 110 6.89 5.93 -0.18
CA LEU A 110 5.58 5.31 0.05
C LEU A 110 5.54 4.54 1.38
N LEU A 111 6.59 3.77 1.68
CA LEU A 111 6.68 2.98 2.90
C LEU A 111 6.64 3.88 4.15
N ASP A 112 7.40 4.98 4.15
CA ASP A 112 7.40 6.00 5.20
C ASP A 112 6.02 6.65 5.37
N MET A 113 5.40 7.06 4.26
CA MET A 113 4.08 7.68 4.29
C MET A 113 3.01 6.73 4.86
N VAL A 114 3.04 5.46 4.44
CA VAL A 114 2.12 4.44 4.94
C VAL A 114 2.35 4.17 6.41
N MET A 115 3.61 4.07 6.86
CA MET A 115 3.94 3.86 8.27
C MET A 115 3.45 5.03 9.13
N ALA A 116 3.75 6.27 8.73
CA ALA A 116 3.35 7.47 9.46
C ALA A 116 1.83 7.60 9.59
N GLU A 117 1.09 7.40 8.49
CA GLU A 117 -0.38 7.44 8.52
C GLU A 117 -0.97 6.30 9.35
N PHE A 118 -0.34 5.12 9.38
CA PHE A 118 -0.81 3.99 10.19
C PHE A 118 -0.60 4.25 11.69
N LEU A 119 0.58 4.74 12.08
CA LEU A 119 0.89 5.09 13.48
C LEU A 119 0.09 6.31 13.97
N GLN A 120 -0.33 7.19 13.06
CA GLN A 120 -1.23 8.29 13.40
C GLN A 120 -2.69 7.83 13.57
N ALA A 121 -3.12 6.83 12.79
CA ALA A 121 -4.48 6.32 12.80
C ALA A 121 -4.76 5.34 13.94
N PHE A 122 -3.75 4.60 14.41
CA PHE A 122 -3.90 3.53 15.40
C PHE A 122 -2.87 3.64 16.52
N THR A 123 -3.25 3.24 17.73
CA THR A 123 -2.35 3.22 18.89
C THR A 123 -1.52 1.94 18.92
N ILE A 124 -0.34 2.01 19.53
CA ILE A 124 0.59 0.87 19.64
C ILE A 124 -0.06 -0.29 20.41
N GLU A 125 -0.85 0.02 21.44
CA GLU A 125 -1.56 -0.97 22.27
C GLU A 125 -2.57 -1.80 21.45
N GLU A 126 -3.32 -1.16 20.55
CA GLU A 126 -4.25 -1.86 19.66
C GLU A 126 -3.50 -2.79 18.69
N ILE A 127 -2.37 -2.32 18.15
CA ILE A 127 -1.55 -3.05 17.19
C ILE A 127 -0.86 -4.27 17.83
N GLU A 128 -0.43 -4.19 19.09
CA GLU A 128 0.30 -5.25 19.79
C GLU A 128 -0.64 -6.28 20.46
N SER A 129 -1.94 -6.02 20.51
CA SER A 129 -2.88 -6.93 21.17
C SER A 129 -2.82 -8.37 20.64
N LYS A 130 -2.75 -9.34 21.57
CA LYS A 130 -2.51 -10.77 21.29
C LYS A 130 -3.65 -11.49 20.56
N HIS A 131 -4.87 -10.94 20.58
CA HIS A 131 -6.06 -11.58 20.02
C HIS A 131 -6.53 -10.96 18.69
N LEU A 132 -5.64 -10.29 17.96
CA LEU A 132 -5.99 -9.72 16.66
C LEU A 132 -6.25 -10.81 15.63
N ARG A 133 -7.37 -10.66 14.91
CA ARG A 133 -7.65 -11.47 13.72
C ARG A 133 -6.82 -10.95 12.55
N PRO A 134 -6.38 -11.82 11.62
CA PRO A 134 -5.77 -11.38 10.37
C PRO A 134 -6.64 -10.34 9.68
N PHE A 135 -6.02 -9.29 9.14
CA PHE A 135 -6.68 -8.18 8.48
C PHE A 135 -7.69 -7.44 9.37
N HIS A 136 -7.43 -7.30 10.67
CA HIS A 136 -8.33 -6.52 11.55
C HIS A 136 -8.55 -5.08 11.03
N PHE A 137 -7.52 -4.47 10.44
CA PHE A 137 -7.52 -3.07 10.01
C PHE A 137 -7.89 -2.88 8.54
N ILE A 138 -8.82 -3.68 7.99
CA ILE A 138 -9.29 -3.57 6.58
C ILE A 138 -9.78 -2.16 6.24
N LYS A 139 -10.33 -1.43 7.21
CA LYS A 139 -10.82 -0.04 7.02
C LYS A 139 -9.72 0.92 6.55
N PHE A 140 -8.45 0.60 6.80
CA PHE A 140 -7.30 1.40 6.37
C PHE A 140 -7.03 1.32 4.85
N ASP A 141 -7.72 0.44 4.09
CA ASP A 141 -7.56 0.31 2.62
C ASP A 141 -7.72 1.64 1.87
N THR A 142 -8.64 2.49 2.31
CA THR A 142 -8.86 3.81 1.68
C THR A 142 -7.68 4.74 1.90
N VAL A 143 -7.02 4.67 3.07
CA VAL A 143 -5.83 5.47 3.38
C VAL A 143 -4.64 4.98 2.56
N LEU A 144 -4.46 3.66 2.43
CA LEU A 144 -3.42 3.07 1.58
C LEU A 144 -3.54 3.54 0.12
N ARG A 145 -4.75 3.50 -0.45
CA ARG A 145 -5.02 4.02 -1.81
C ARG A 145 -4.67 5.50 -1.94
N LYS A 146 -5.05 6.31 -0.93
CA LYS A 146 -4.73 7.74 -0.91
C LYS A 146 -3.22 7.99 -0.82
N CYS A 147 -2.49 7.22 -0.02
CA CYS A 147 -1.03 7.32 0.07
C CYS A 147 -0.36 7.06 -1.28
N ILE A 148 -0.76 5.99 -1.96
CA ILE A 148 -0.25 5.65 -3.30
C ILE A 148 -0.53 6.78 -4.29
N ALA A 149 -1.77 7.27 -4.34
CA ALA A 149 -2.15 8.37 -5.22
C ALA A 149 -1.33 9.65 -4.93
N ARG A 150 -1.11 9.99 -3.66
CA ARG A 150 -0.30 11.15 -3.25
C ARG A 150 1.16 11.00 -3.68
N VAL A 151 1.76 9.82 -3.47
CA VAL A 151 3.16 9.57 -3.88
C VAL A 151 3.32 9.72 -5.39
N ILE A 152 2.39 9.15 -6.18
CA ILE A 152 2.40 9.29 -7.65
C ILE A 152 2.24 10.76 -8.07
N GLN A 153 1.35 11.52 -7.41
CA GLN A 153 1.18 12.94 -7.70
C GLN A 153 2.43 13.76 -7.36
N GLN A 154 3.08 13.47 -6.24
CA GLN A 154 4.31 14.17 -5.84
C GLN A 154 5.49 13.84 -6.76
N ASP A 155 5.57 12.60 -7.26
CA ASP A 155 6.55 12.18 -8.26
C ASP A 155 6.37 12.92 -9.59
N ARG A 156 5.12 13.19 -10.01
CA ARG A 156 4.82 14.04 -11.19
C ARG A 156 5.37 15.45 -11.03
N VAL A 157 5.21 16.05 -9.85
CA VAL A 157 5.63 17.43 -9.59
C VAL A 157 7.14 17.54 -9.41
N SER A 158 7.79 16.48 -8.91
CA SER A 158 9.24 16.45 -8.65
C SER A 158 10.08 16.29 -9.93
N GLY A 159 9.45 16.04 -11.09
CA GLY A 159 10.10 16.03 -12.40
C GLY A 159 10.75 14.71 -12.83
N ASP A 160 10.84 13.72 -11.93
CA ASP A 160 11.38 12.38 -12.23
C ASP A 160 10.36 11.49 -12.95
N GLY A 161 9.09 11.52 -12.49
CA GLY A 161 7.97 10.87 -13.17
C GLY A 161 8.15 9.37 -13.39
N LEU A 162 8.84 8.67 -12.48
CA LEU A 162 9.13 7.24 -12.58
C LEU A 162 7.85 6.39 -12.45
N ALA A 163 6.86 6.84 -11.69
CA ALA A 163 5.72 6.01 -11.27
C ALA A 163 4.62 5.80 -12.34
N LEU A 164 4.75 6.40 -13.52
CA LEU A 164 3.71 6.40 -14.56
C LEU A 164 4.17 5.66 -15.82
N GLY A 165 3.76 4.40 -15.92
CA GLY A 165 3.91 3.61 -17.15
C GLY A 165 2.80 3.95 -18.15
N GLY A 166 3.11 4.79 -19.13
CA GLY A 166 2.33 4.92 -20.38
C GLY A 166 2.01 6.36 -20.81
N GLY A 167 2.48 6.71 -22.02
CA GLY A 167 1.93 7.80 -22.83
C GLY A 167 2.76 9.09 -22.87
N SER A 168 3.34 9.36 -24.03
CA SER A 168 4.02 10.60 -24.43
C SER A 168 3.15 11.85 -24.22
N GLY A 169 3.59 12.74 -23.33
CA GLY A 169 3.19 14.14 -23.32
C GLY A 169 4.45 14.99 -23.38
N ALA A 170 4.59 15.77 -24.45
CA ALA A 170 5.73 16.64 -24.71
C ALA A 170 6.08 17.50 -23.49
N VAL A 171 7.34 17.43 -23.03
CA VAL A 171 7.90 18.39 -22.08
C VAL A 171 8.71 19.41 -22.88
N THR A 172 8.03 20.49 -23.26
CA THR A 172 8.66 21.78 -23.57
C THR A 172 8.66 22.59 -22.28
N GLY A 173 9.82 22.97 -21.76
CA GLY A 173 9.85 23.80 -20.55
C GLY A 173 11.22 23.87 -19.88
N THR A 174 12.11 24.65 -20.47
CA THR A 174 13.30 25.20 -19.83
C THR A 174 12.91 26.01 -18.59
N GLY A 175 13.36 25.61 -17.40
CA GLY A 175 13.02 26.29 -16.14
C GLY A 175 14.06 26.05 -15.05
N ARG A 176 14.78 27.12 -14.71
CA ARG A 176 15.88 27.22 -13.74
C ARG A 176 15.64 26.47 -12.42
N ARG A 177 16.68 25.75 -11.98
CA ARG A 177 16.85 25.17 -10.64
C ARG A 177 16.68 26.25 -9.56
N GLN A 178 15.57 26.23 -8.84
CA GLN A 178 15.47 26.83 -7.51
C GLN A 178 16.12 25.87 -6.50
N ILE A 179 17.23 26.31 -5.90
CA ILE A 179 17.86 25.60 -4.79
C ILE A 179 17.05 25.96 -3.55
N ASN A 180 16.14 25.06 -3.16
CA ASN A 180 15.37 25.17 -1.92
C ASN A 180 16.26 24.84 -0.71
N PRO A 181 16.11 25.52 0.45
CA PRO A 181 16.85 25.25 1.69
C PRO A 181 16.52 23.89 2.33
N ASN A 182 15.61 23.12 1.72
CA ASN A 182 15.27 21.74 2.07
C ASN A 182 16.36 20.72 1.65
N TYR A 183 17.53 21.17 1.20
CA TYR A 183 18.57 20.29 0.66
C TYR A 183 19.19 19.36 1.71
N GLU A 184 19.20 19.75 3.00
CA GLU A 184 19.72 18.90 4.08
C GLU A 184 18.75 17.78 4.47
N SER A 185 17.45 18.09 4.58
CA SER A 185 16.41 17.07 4.81
C SER A 185 16.27 16.11 3.62
N LEU A 186 16.35 16.63 2.38
CA LEU A 186 16.43 15.77 1.20
C LEU A 186 17.72 14.94 1.16
N ARG A 187 18.87 15.46 1.61
CA ARG A 187 20.12 14.68 1.69
C ARG A 187 20.02 13.54 2.70
N GLN A 188 19.32 13.75 3.81
CA GLN A 188 19.12 12.72 4.82
C GLN A 188 18.16 11.62 4.32
N GLU A 189 17.07 11.99 3.64
CA GLU A 189 16.18 11.05 2.93
C GLU A 189 16.93 10.29 1.82
N ILE A 190 17.82 10.97 1.08
CA ILE A 190 18.66 10.34 0.05
C ILE A 190 19.66 9.35 0.66
N THR A 191 20.16 9.58 1.88
CA THR A 191 21.13 8.69 2.53
C THR A 191 20.50 7.35 2.91
N ASP A 192 19.28 7.33 3.45
CA ASP A 192 18.55 6.09 3.79
C ASP A 192 18.19 5.27 2.53
N VAL A 193 17.93 5.93 1.41
CA VAL A 193 17.64 5.29 0.10
C VAL A 193 18.87 4.58 -0.48
N HIS A 194 20.10 4.99 -0.12
CA HIS A 194 21.33 4.34 -0.57
C HIS A 194 21.63 3.01 0.16
N PHE A 195 21.03 2.77 1.33
CA PHE A 195 21.26 1.57 2.16
C PHE A 195 20.22 0.46 1.98
N VAL A 196 19.34 0.55 0.97
CA VAL A 196 18.36 -0.51 0.69
C VAL A 196 19.09 -1.81 0.34
N MET A 197 19.07 -2.78 1.25
CA MET A 197 19.74 -4.06 1.05
C MET A 197 18.98 -4.88 0.01
N ARG A 198 19.64 -5.20 -1.10
CA ARG A 198 19.04 -6.06 -2.14
C ARG A 198 19.24 -7.52 -1.80
N LYS A 199 18.17 -8.31 -1.84
CA LYS A 199 18.24 -9.78 -1.82
C LYS A 199 17.46 -10.34 -3.00
N ASN A 200 17.87 -11.50 -3.50
CA ASN A 200 17.08 -12.19 -4.51
C ASN A 200 15.86 -12.84 -3.84
N LEU A 201 14.66 -12.66 -4.41
CA LEU A 201 13.48 -13.36 -3.93
C LEU A 201 13.61 -14.88 -4.04
N GLU A 202 14.23 -15.42 -5.10
CA GLU A 202 14.41 -16.87 -5.24
C GLU A 202 15.23 -17.46 -4.08
N ASP A 203 16.26 -16.76 -3.60
CA ASP A 203 17.09 -17.25 -2.50
C ASP A 203 16.34 -17.21 -1.17
N LEU A 204 15.49 -16.20 -0.96
CA LEU A 204 14.55 -16.15 0.16
C LEU A 204 13.57 -17.33 0.12
N MET A 205 13.12 -17.70 -1.08
CA MET A 205 12.07 -18.69 -1.26
C MET A 205 12.59 -20.13 -1.25
N LYS A 206 13.80 -20.38 -1.77
CA LYS A 206 14.47 -21.69 -1.78
C LYS A 206 14.86 -22.16 -0.38
N ARG A 207 15.15 -21.25 0.54
CA ARG A 207 15.51 -21.61 1.93
C ARG A 207 14.32 -22.17 2.75
N GLY A 208 13.11 -22.15 2.21
CA GLY A 208 11.89 -22.68 2.84
C GLY A 208 11.08 -23.63 1.95
N GLU A 209 11.71 -24.26 0.96
CA GLU A 209 11.02 -25.11 0.00
C GLU A 209 10.63 -26.47 0.60
N LYS A 210 9.51 -26.49 1.33
CA LYS A 210 8.59 -27.62 1.26
C LYS A 210 7.14 -27.15 1.42
N LEU A 211 6.52 -26.94 0.27
CA LEU A 211 5.14 -27.35 0.01
C LEU A 211 4.02 -26.80 0.94
N GLU A 212 3.96 -25.50 1.20
CA GLU A 212 2.74 -24.87 1.72
C GLU A 212 1.84 -24.33 0.60
N THR A 213 1.48 -25.19 -0.35
CA THR A 213 0.37 -24.95 -1.27
C THR A 213 -0.86 -25.70 -0.77
N MET A 214 -1.39 -25.35 0.41
CA MET A 214 -2.77 -25.73 0.75
C MET A 214 -3.48 -24.99 1.90
N ASN A 215 -2.88 -24.02 2.60
CA ASN A 215 -3.55 -23.38 3.75
C ASN A 215 -3.96 -21.89 3.55
N ASN A 216 -3.47 -21.23 2.50
CA ASN A 216 -3.57 -19.76 2.38
C ASN A 216 -4.78 -19.22 1.61
N TYR A 217 -5.69 -20.09 1.12
CA TYR A 217 -6.87 -19.66 0.38
C TYR A 217 -8.01 -19.17 1.29
N SER A 218 -8.12 -19.71 2.51
CA SER A 218 -9.25 -19.45 3.41
C SER A 218 -9.30 -18.01 3.94
N ALA A 219 -8.16 -17.47 4.39
CA ALA A 219 -8.09 -16.08 4.86
C ALA A 219 -8.35 -15.07 3.72
N GLN A 220 -7.95 -15.41 2.49
CA GLN A 220 -8.20 -14.59 1.31
C GLN A 220 -9.68 -14.58 0.93
N LEU A 221 -10.34 -15.74 0.96
CA LEU A 221 -11.78 -15.83 0.70
C LEU A 221 -12.60 -15.09 1.76
N VAL A 222 -12.20 -15.13 3.03
CA VAL A 222 -12.89 -14.39 4.10
C VAL A 222 -12.73 -12.87 3.91
N ASP A 223 -11.52 -12.38 3.61
CA ASP A 223 -11.31 -10.94 3.31
C ASP A 223 -12.07 -10.52 2.05
N GLN A 224 -11.96 -11.28 0.96
CA GLN A 224 -12.68 -10.99 -0.28
C GLN A 224 -14.20 -11.01 -0.08
N SER A 225 -14.75 -12.02 0.60
CA SER A 225 -16.19 -12.11 0.88
C SER A 225 -16.69 -10.95 1.74
N ALA A 226 -15.92 -10.54 2.76
CA ALA A 226 -16.26 -9.37 3.57
C ALA A 226 -16.30 -8.08 2.73
N ARG A 227 -15.31 -7.89 1.83
CA ARG A 227 -15.27 -6.73 0.92
C ARG A 227 -16.42 -6.74 -0.08
N TYR A 228 -16.72 -7.89 -0.69
CA TYR A 228 -17.84 -8.04 -1.62
C TYR A 228 -19.18 -7.80 -0.92
N TYR A 229 -19.36 -8.28 0.31
CA TYR A 229 -20.59 -8.06 1.08
C TYR A 229 -20.84 -6.58 1.37
N GLN A 230 -19.82 -5.84 1.80
CA GLN A 230 -19.97 -4.40 2.06
C GLN A 230 -20.35 -3.65 0.77
N LYS A 231 -19.68 -3.96 -0.34
CA LYS A 231 -19.94 -3.32 -1.64
C LYS A 231 -21.35 -3.62 -2.17
N THR A 232 -21.86 -4.84 -1.99
CA THR A 232 -23.22 -5.20 -2.43
C THR A 232 -24.30 -4.55 -1.57
N VAL A 233 -24.10 -4.45 -0.25
CA VAL A 233 -25.01 -3.74 0.65
C VAL A 233 -25.09 -2.26 0.27
N ASP A 234 -23.96 -1.60 0.07
CA ASP A 234 -23.93 -0.19 -0.32
C ASP A 234 -24.55 0.03 -1.71
N MET A 235 -24.31 -0.88 -2.66
CA MET A 235 -24.95 -0.84 -3.98
C MET A 235 -26.47 -1.02 -3.88
N ASN A 236 -26.95 -1.90 -3.00
CA ASN A 236 -28.37 -2.11 -2.80
C ASN A 236 -29.04 -0.90 -2.13
N ARG A 237 -28.36 -0.27 -1.15
CA ARG A 237 -28.83 0.98 -0.52
C ARG A 237 -28.89 2.13 -1.51
N MET A 238 -27.85 2.30 -2.33
CA MET A 238 -27.84 3.34 -3.37
C MET A 238 -28.95 3.11 -4.41
N ARG A 239 -29.22 1.85 -4.77
CA ARG A 239 -30.32 1.49 -5.67
C ARG A 239 -31.68 1.85 -5.08
N LEU A 240 -31.91 1.51 -3.81
CA LEU A 240 -33.14 1.85 -3.09
C LEU A 240 -33.34 3.37 -3.01
N VAL A 241 -32.30 4.12 -2.63
CA VAL A 241 -32.35 5.59 -2.56
C VAL A 241 -32.70 6.18 -3.92
N LYS A 242 -32.04 5.73 -5.00
CA LYS A 242 -32.33 6.21 -6.36
C LYS A 242 -33.75 5.92 -6.82
N MET A 243 -34.32 4.78 -6.43
CA MET A 243 -35.67 4.40 -6.81
C MET A 243 -36.75 5.15 -6.04
N TYR A 244 -36.57 5.34 -4.72
CA TYR A 244 -37.58 5.97 -3.86
C TYR A 244 -37.47 7.49 -3.76
N ALA A 245 -36.31 8.08 -4.07
CA ALA A 245 -36.09 9.53 -4.04
C ALA A 245 -37.15 10.35 -4.80
N PRO A 246 -37.47 10.08 -6.08
CA PRO A 246 -38.45 10.90 -6.81
C PRO A 246 -39.86 10.78 -6.23
N VAL A 247 -40.26 9.59 -5.78
CA VAL A 247 -41.60 9.37 -5.18
C VAL A 247 -41.72 10.11 -3.85
N ALA A 248 -40.66 10.09 -3.03
CA ALA A 248 -40.62 10.80 -1.75
C ALA A 248 -40.74 12.32 -1.93
N VAL A 249 -40.08 12.90 -2.95
CA VAL A 249 -40.16 14.34 -3.25
C VAL A 249 -41.59 14.74 -3.65
N VAL A 250 -42.24 13.97 -4.52
CA VAL A 250 -43.63 14.27 -4.92
C VAL A 250 -44.59 14.20 -3.72
N PHE A 251 -44.45 13.17 -2.88
CA PHE A 251 -45.26 13.04 -1.67
C PHE A 251 -45.05 14.20 -0.68
N PHE A 252 -43.80 14.63 -0.51
CA PHE A 252 -43.46 15.76 0.36
C PHE A 252 -44.08 17.08 -0.13
N VAL A 253 -44.04 17.33 -1.44
CA VAL A 253 -44.67 18.54 -2.04
C VAL A 253 -46.19 18.52 -1.83
N LEU A 254 -46.84 17.36 -2.01
CA LEU A 254 -48.29 17.23 -1.77
C LEU A 254 -48.66 17.46 -0.30
N LEU A 255 -47.89 16.91 0.65
CA LEU A 255 -48.10 17.16 2.07
C LEU A 255 -47.94 18.63 2.45
N LEU A 256 -46.93 19.30 1.90
CA LEU A 256 -46.67 20.71 2.16
C LEU A 256 -47.83 21.58 1.64
N PHE A 257 -48.36 21.29 0.45
CA PHE A 257 -49.53 21.96 -0.10
C PHE A 257 -50.78 21.76 0.77
N PHE A 258 -51.02 20.53 1.24
CA PHE A 258 -52.16 20.23 2.10
C PHE A 258 -52.06 20.95 3.45
N PHE A 259 -50.86 21.03 4.03
CA PHE A 259 -50.61 21.74 5.27
C PHE A 259 -50.87 23.25 5.16
N ILE A 260 -50.41 23.89 4.07
CA ILE A 260 -50.69 25.32 3.81
C ILE A 260 -52.17 25.58 3.53
N TYR A 261 -52.89 24.63 2.92
CA TYR A 261 -54.30 24.82 2.62
C TYR A 261 -55.20 24.69 3.86
N PHE A 262 -54.82 23.82 4.81
CA PHE A 262 -55.64 23.53 5.98
C PHE A 262 -55.43 24.52 7.15
N PHE A 263 -54.31 25.24 7.19
CA PHE A 263 -53.97 26.21 8.22
C PHE A 263 -53.89 27.62 7.65
#